data_AF-A0A958JWU1-F1
#
_entry.id   AF-A0A958JWU1-F1
#
_cell.length_a   1.000
_cell.length_b   1.000
_cell.length_c   1.000
_cell.angle_alpha   90.00
_cell.angle_beta   90.00
_cell.angle_gamma   90.00
#
_symmetry.space_group_name_H-M   'P 1'
#
loop_
_entity.id
_entity.type
_entity.pdbx_description
1 polymer ?
#
loop_
_entity_poly.entity_id
_entity_poly.type
_entity_poly.pdbx_seq_one_letter_code
_entity_poly.pdbx_strand_id
1 'polypeptide(L)'
;MKHDKIAKFMTLAGQGTAASFNPRTENERKLGAQLLLSEVLEYVIKGLGVQPIVNGEPITDPNGLTYEVAKELDHTEMLDGLADVAYTMYWNSCCFGLRLEEAFELVCDNNLEKFVVLLKWNEGARPLEREEWHCGKDVSWPPEVVAVEVVQVGEEFYAVGKDKSGKVRKPSTYESVDLSPLVK
;
A
#
# COMPACT_ATOMS: atom_id res chain seq x y z
N MET A 1 -2.22 -4.44 16.59
CA MET A 1 -1.32 -5.37 15.85
C MET A 1 -1.35 -5.17 14.33
N LYS A 2 -2.49 -5.31 13.63
CA LYS A 2 -2.58 -5.06 12.16
C LYS A 2 -2.74 -3.58 11.80
N HIS A 3 -3.67 -2.90 12.47
CA HIS A 3 -3.90 -1.46 12.31
C HIS A 3 -2.62 -0.64 12.53
N ASP A 4 -1.83 -1.00 13.54
CA ASP A 4 -0.59 -0.28 13.87
C ASP A 4 0.48 -0.40 12.77
N LYS A 5 0.57 -1.57 12.10
CA LYS A 5 1.49 -1.77 10.96
C LYS A 5 1.08 -0.93 9.76
N ILE A 6 -0.21 -0.88 9.45
CA ILE A 6 -0.74 -0.05 8.35
C ILE A 6 -0.58 1.43 8.67
N ALA A 7 -0.90 1.85 9.89
CA ALA A 7 -0.71 3.23 10.33
C ALA A 7 0.77 3.65 10.29
N LYS A 8 1.67 2.75 10.70
CA LYS A 8 3.12 2.94 10.59
C LYS A 8 3.54 3.08 9.12
N PHE A 9 3.07 2.18 8.24
CA PHE A 9 3.33 2.26 6.80
C PHE A 9 2.87 3.60 6.22
N MET A 10 1.62 4.00 6.50
CA MET A 10 1.05 5.26 6.02
C MET A 10 1.91 6.45 6.47
N THR A 11 2.29 6.47 7.75
CA THR A 11 3.14 7.53 8.32
C THR A 11 4.49 7.59 7.61
N LEU A 12 5.15 6.43 7.41
CA LEU A 12 6.43 6.33 6.70
C LEU A 12 6.32 6.73 5.22
N ALA A 13 5.18 6.49 4.59
CA ALA A 13 4.89 6.93 3.23
C ALA A 13 4.57 8.44 3.13
N GLY A 14 4.48 9.16 4.26
CA GLY A 14 4.07 10.56 4.32
C GLY A 14 2.55 10.78 4.21
N GLN A 15 1.76 9.73 4.46
CA GLN A 15 0.30 9.79 4.49
C GLN A 15 -0.19 10.00 5.92
N GLY A 16 -1.17 10.88 6.11
CA GLY A 16 -1.75 11.11 7.43
C GLY A 16 -2.66 9.96 7.87
N THR A 17 -2.67 9.64 9.16
CA THR A 17 -3.68 8.79 9.79
C THR A 17 -4.67 9.64 10.60
N ALA A 18 -5.85 9.12 10.91
CA ALA A 18 -6.85 9.85 11.70
C ALA A 18 -7.47 8.93 12.76
N ALA A 19 -7.58 9.43 13.99
CA ALA A 19 -8.22 8.70 15.10
C ALA A 19 -9.76 8.78 15.06
N SER A 20 -10.30 9.70 14.26
CA SER A 20 -11.73 9.88 14.00
C SER A 20 -11.97 10.03 12.50
N PHE A 21 -13.23 9.99 12.09
CA PHE A 21 -13.60 10.24 10.69
C PHE A 21 -12.96 11.54 10.18
N ASN A 22 -12.33 11.44 9.02
CA ASN A 22 -11.72 12.56 8.32
C ASN A 22 -12.11 12.41 6.84
N PRO A 23 -12.82 13.38 6.25
CA PRO A 23 -13.33 13.27 4.89
C PRO A 23 -12.24 13.23 3.81
N ARG A 24 -11.01 13.66 4.15
CA ARG A 24 -9.87 13.78 3.25
C ARG A 24 -10.13 14.68 2.03
N THR A 25 -9.07 15.00 1.32
CA THR A 25 -9.16 15.75 0.06
C THR A 25 -9.73 14.88 -1.06
N GLU A 26 -10.18 15.51 -2.14
CA GLU A 26 -10.65 14.77 -3.33
C GLU A 26 -9.58 13.83 -3.91
N ASN A 27 -8.33 14.28 -3.95
CA ASN A 27 -7.22 13.49 -4.47
C ASN A 27 -6.94 12.27 -3.58
N GLU A 28 -7.00 12.43 -2.26
CA GLU A 28 -6.87 11.30 -1.33
C GLU A 28 -8.04 10.31 -1.48
N ARG A 29 -9.27 10.78 -1.71
CA ARG A 29 -10.43 9.90 -1.98
C ARG A 29 -10.26 9.12 -3.29
N LYS A 30 -9.82 9.78 -4.36
CA LYS A 30 -9.52 9.14 -5.65
C LYS A 30 -8.41 8.10 -5.51
N LEU A 31 -7.33 8.44 -4.79
CA LEU A 31 -6.25 7.50 -4.51
C LEU A 31 -6.74 6.29 -3.71
N GLY A 32 -7.55 6.49 -2.66
CA GLY A 32 -8.13 5.41 -1.88
C GLY A 32 -8.98 4.46 -2.73
N ALA A 33 -9.84 5.02 -3.58
CA ALA A 33 -10.66 4.22 -4.52
C ALA A 33 -9.79 3.46 -5.53
N GLN A 34 -8.77 4.10 -6.08
CA GLN A 34 -7.84 3.48 -7.03
C GLN A 34 -7.09 2.31 -6.39
N LEU A 35 -6.54 2.50 -5.19
CA LEU A 35 -5.83 1.45 -4.47
C LEU A 35 -6.75 0.26 -4.19
N LEU A 36 -7.96 0.51 -3.69
CA LEU A 36 -8.92 -0.55 -3.38
C LEU A 36 -9.33 -1.35 -4.62
N LEU A 37 -9.77 -0.66 -5.67
CA LEU A 37 -10.28 -1.32 -6.87
C LEU A 37 -9.17 -2.05 -7.64
N SER A 38 -7.94 -1.52 -7.64
CA SER A 38 -6.81 -2.18 -8.30
C SER A 38 -6.50 -3.54 -7.68
N GLU A 39 -6.50 -3.64 -6.35
CA GLU A 39 -6.27 -4.91 -5.65
C GLU A 39 -7.43 -5.91 -5.86
N VAL A 40 -8.68 -5.42 -5.87
CA VAL A 40 -9.86 -6.25 -6.17
C VAL A 40 -9.78 -6.80 -7.59
N LEU A 41 -9.49 -5.97 -8.58
CA LEU A 41 -9.37 -6.40 -9.97
C LEU A 41 -8.17 -7.33 -10.18
N GLU A 42 -7.06 -7.11 -9.49
CA GLU A 42 -5.92 -8.03 -9.50
C GLU A 42 -6.31 -9.41 -8.98
N TYR A 43 -7.03 -9.49 -7.85
CA TYR A 43 -7.57 -10.75 -7.35
C TYR A 43 -8.53 -11.42 -8.34
N VAL A 44 -9.47 -10.67 -8.92
CA VAL A 44 -10.44 -11.23 -9.88
C VAL A 44 -9.74 -11.77 -11.13
N ILE A 45 -8.82 -11.00 -11.72
CA ILE A 45 -8.15 -11.37 -12.97
C ILE A 45 -7.10 -12.46 -12.75
N LYS A 46 -6.19 -12.27 -11.78
CA LYS A 46 -5.05 -13.16 -11.59
C LYS A 46 -5.33 -14.28 -10.59
N GLY A 47 -6.09 -14.00 -9.53
CA GLY A 47 -6.43 -14.96 -8.49
C GLY A 47 -7.56 -15.90 -8.91
N LEU A 48 -8.70 -15.36 -9.32
CA LEU A 48 -9.84 -16.15 -9.79
C LEU A 48 -9.71 -16.60 -11.25
N GLY A 49 -8.83 -15.97 -12.04
CA GLY A 49 -8.72 -16.24 -13.47
C GLY A 49 -9.91 -15.75 -14.28
N VAL A 50 -10.65 -14.76 -13.76
CA VAL A 50 -11.89 -14.23 -14.38
C VAL A 50 -11.61 -12.87 -15.00
N GLN A 51 -11.98 -12.69 -16.27
CA GLN A 51 -11.84 -11.43 -16.99
C GLN A 51 -13.12 -10.59 -16.84
N PRO A 52 -13.12 -9.47 -16.09
CA PRO A 52 -14.27 -8.56 -16.06
C PRO A 52 -14.44 -7.87 -17.42
N ILE A 53 -15.70 -7.75 -17.86
CA ILE A 53 -16.12 -7.12 -19.13
C ILE A 53 -17.16 -6.04 -18.82
N VAL A 54 -16.94 -4.82 -19.30
CA VAL A 54 -17.88 -3.68 -19.17
C VAL A 54 -18.20 -3.16 -20.56
N ASN A 55 -19.48 -3.11 -20.91
CA ASN A 55 -19.95 -2.68 -22.24
C ASN A 55 -19.28 -3.43 -23.41
N GLY A 56 -18.96 -4.72 -23.23
CA GLY A 56 -18.29 -5.55 -24.23
C GLY A 56 -16.76 -5.44 -24.23
N GLU A 57 -16.18 -4.50 -23.48
CA GLU A 57 -14.74 -4.30 -23.40
C GLU A 57 -14.15 -4.96 -22.14
N PRO A 58 -13.10 -5.78 -22.27
CA PRO A 58 -12.43 -6.39 -21.14
C PRO A 58 -11.61 -5.35 -20.37
N ILE A 59 -11.76 -5.31 -19.04
CA ILE A 59 -10.88 -4.51 -18.17
C ILE A 59 -9.56 -5.26 -18.00
N THR A 60 -8.55 -4.91 -18.79
CA THR A 60 -7.25 -5.60 -18.80
C THR A 60 -6.17 -4.92 -17.96
N ASP A 61 -6.29 -3.60 -17.75
CA ASP A 61 -5.42 -2.82 -16.88
C ASP A 61 -6.22 -2.15 -15.76
N PRO A 62 -6.16 -2.69 -14.52
CA PRO A 62 -6.80 -2.07 -13.36
C PRO A 62 -6.36 -0.63 -13.10
N ASN A 63 -5.11 -0.28 -13.45
CA ASN A 63 -4.56 1.06 -13.25
C ASN A 63 -4.97 2.05 -14.34
N GLY A 64 -5.54 1.57 -15.44
CA GLY A 64 -6.02 2.39 -16.55
C GLY A 64 -7.36 3.07 -16.29
N LEU A 65 -7.99 2.83 -15.13
CA LEU A 65 -9.27 3.43 -14.75
C LEU A 65 -9.10 4.89 -14.29
N THR A 66 -10.03 5.75 -14.72
CA THR A 66 -10.11 7.15 -14.29
C THR A 66 -11.12 7.31 -13.17
N TYR A 67 -10.78 8.11 -12.16
CA TYR A 67 -11.61 8.33 -10.97
C TYR A 67 -12.06 9.80 -10.88
N GLU A 68 -13.36 10.00 -10.80
CA GLU A 68 -13.98 11.32 -10.66
C GLU A 68 -14.83 11.38 -9.39
N VAL A 69 -14.85 12.55 -8.74
CA VAL A 69 -15.75 12.77 -7.61
C VAL A 69 -17.11 13.12 -8.19
N ALA A 70 -18.05 12.17 -8.12
CA ALA A 70 -19.39 12.34 -8.70
C ALA A 70 -20.43 12.86 -7.69
N LYS A 71 -20.21 12.66 -6.39
CA LYS A 71 -21.13 13.07 -5.32
C LYS A 71 -20.40 13.50 -4.05
N GLU A 72 -21.15 14.16 -3.17
CA GLU A 72 -20.69 14.45 -1.81
C GLU A 72 -20.39 13.15 -1.04
N LEU A 73 -19.47 13.24 -0.10
CA LEU A 73 -19.05 12.11 0.71
C LEU A 73 -20.13 11.75 1.73
N ASP A 74 -20.56 10.50 1.72
CA ASP A 74 -21.40 9.93 2.78
C ASP A 74 -20.56 8.97 3.62
N HIS A 75 -20.38 9.33 4.89
CA HIS A 75 -19.55 8.56 5.82
C HIS A 75 -20.16 7.21 6.23
N THR A 76 -21.50 7.10 6.21
CA THR A 76 -22.21 5.87 6.59
C THR A 76 -22.08 4.87 5.45
N GLU A 77 -22.37 5.32 4.23
CA GLU A 77 -22.17 4.52 3.01
C GLU A 77 -20.70 4.14 2.80
N MET A 78 -19.76 5.01 3.18
CA MET A 78 -18.33 4.68 3.12
C MET A 78 -17.96 3.54 4.08
N LEU A 79 -18.45 3.60 5.32
CA LEU A 79 -18.18 2.55 6.30
C LEU A 79 -18.89 1.24 5.94
N ASP A 80 -20.14 1.31 5.53
CA ASP A 80 -20.95 0.18 5.07
C ASP A 80 -20.30 -0.52 3.88
N GLY A 81 -19.94 0.24 2.84
CA GLY A 81 -19.24 -0.31 1.67
C GLY A 81 -17.89 -0.94 1.99
N LEU A 82 -17.10 -0.38 2.92
CA LEU A 82 -15.86 -1.01 3.37
C LEU A 82 -16.12 -2.32 4.15
N ALA A 83 -17.18 -2.35 4.96
CA ALA A 83 -17.59 -3.55 5.68
C ALA A 83 -18.07 -4.65 4.73
N ASP A 84 -18.83 -4.31 3.70
CA ASP A 84 -19.27 -5.25 2.66
C ASP A 84 -18.11 -5.81 1.84
N VAL A 85 -17.15 -4.96 1.45
CA VAL A 85 -15.92 -5.43 0.78
C VAL A 85 -15.16 -6.39 1.69
N ALA A 86 -14.96 -6.05 2.97
CA ALA A 86 -14.32 -6.95 3.92
C ALA A 86 -15.09 -8.28 4.05
N TYR A 87 -16.42 -8.24 4.16
CA TYR A 87 -17.25 -9.43 4.21
C TYR A 87 -17.05 -10.32 2.98
N THR A 88 -17.04 -9.76 1.77
CA THR A 88 -16.79 -10.54 0.55
C THR A 88 -15.39 -11.15 0.51
N MET A 89 -14.36 -10.46 1.04
CA MET A 89 -13.02 -11.02 1.18
C MET A 89 -13.00 -12.23 2.10
N TYR A 90 -13.63 -12.14 3.28
CA TYR A 90 -13.74 -13.28 4.21
C TYR A 90 -14.60 -14.40 3.62
N TRP A 91 -15.67 -14.07 2.90
CA TRP A 91 -16.48 -15.07 2.20
C TRP A 91 -15.63 -15.83 1.17
N ASN A 92 -14.82 -15.15 0.36
CA ASN A 92 -13.91 -15.78 -0.59
C ASN A 92 -12.88 -16.67 0.15
N SER A 93 -12.34 -16.17 1.25
CA SER A 93 -11.43 -16.93 2.11
C SER A 93 -12.06 -18.25 2.57
N CYS A 94 -13.30 -18.20 3.07
CA CYS A 94 -14.03 -19.38 3.50
C CYS A 94 -14.41 -20.29 2.33
N CYS A 95 -14.87 -19.73 1.21
CA CYS A 95 -15.33 -20.48 0.05
C CYS A 95 -14.19 -21.27 -0.61
N PHE A 96 -13.00 -20.66 -0.70
CA PHE A 96 -11.83 -21.26 -1.36
C PHE A 96 -10.81 -21.85 -0.37
N GLY A 97 -11.10 -21.86 0.93
CA GLY A 97 -10.21 -22.41 1.96
C GLY A 97 -8.89 -21.64 2.10
N LEU A 98 -8.88 -20.34 1.79
CA LEU A 98 -7.69 -19.51 1.86
C LEU A 98 -7.41 -19.06 3.30
N ARG A 99 -6.13 -18.96 3.63
CA ARG A 99 -5.61 -18.48 4.92
C ARG A 99 -5.43 -16.96 4.94
N LEU A 100 -6.52 -16.22 4.69
CA LEU A 100 -6.48 -14.77 4.45
C LEU A 100 -5.84 -13.99 5.60
N GLU A 101 -6.19 -14.28 6.84
CA GLU A 101 -5.69 -13.49 7.98
C GLU A 101 -4.18 -13.63 8.19
N GLU A 102 -3.64 -14.81 7.95
CA GLU A 102 -2.20 -15.10 8.08
C GLU A 102 -1.44 -14.52 6.89
N ALA A 103 -1.98 -14.65 5.68
CA ALA A 103 -1.42 -14.01 4.49
C ALA A 103 -1.39 -12.48 4.65
N PHE A 104 -2.45 -11.88 5.17
CA PHE A 104 -2.54 -10.44 5.40
C PHE A 104 -1.49 -9.96 6.41
N GLU A 105 -1.23 -10.71 7.47
CA GLU A 105 -0.19 -10.37 8.44
C GLU A 105 1.20 -10.36 7.79
N LEU A 106 1.54 -11.39 7.00
CA LEU A 106 2.80 -11.46 6.27
C LEU A 106 2.94 -10.32 5.26
N VAL A 107 1.86 -9.93 4.58
CA VAL A 107 1.86 -8.80 3.66
C VAL A 107 2.06 -7.47 4.40
N CYS A 108 1.45 -7.29 5.58
CA CYS A 108 1.66 -6.11 6.42
C CYS A 108 3.14 -5.99 6.82
N ASP A 109 3.75 -7.08 7.26
CA ASP A 109 5.18 -7.10 7.62
C ASP A 109 6.05 -6.82 6.41
N ASN A 110 5.81 -7.52 5.30
CA ASN A 110 6.61 -7.35 4.10
C ASN A 110 6.50 -5.94 3.50
N ASN A 111 5.35 -5.26 3.66
CA ASN A 111 5.21 -3.87 3.22
C ASN A 111 6.10 -2.90 3.99
N LEU A 112 6.41 -3.18 5.27
CA LEU A 112 7.31 -2.36 6.07
C LEU A 112 8.79 -2.52 5.64
N GLU A 113 9.16 -3.65 5.02
CA GLU A 113 10.50 -3.87 4.45
C GLU A 113 10.84 -2.94 3.28
N LYS A 114 9.86 -2.17 2.78
CA LYS A 114 10.11 -1.09 1.81
C LYS A 114 10.89 0.08 2.41
N PHE A 115 10.95 0.19 3.75
CA PHE A 115 11.59 1.29 4.45
C PHE A 115 12.90 0.82 5.08
N VAL A 116 14.00 1.47 4.70
CA VAL A 116 15.33 1.07 5.16
C VAL A 116 15.60 1.69 6.54
N VAL A 117 15.59 0.87 7.59
CA VAL A 117 15.95 1.32 8.96
C VAL A 117 17.36 1.90 8.98
N LEU A 118 17.55 3.08 9.55
CA LEU A 118 18.85 3.75 9.68
C LEU A 118 19.36 3.63 11.12
N LEU A 119 20.08 2.54 11.39
CA LEU A 119 20.67 2.28 12.71
C LEU A 119 21.78 3.32 12.97
N LYS A 120 21.58 4.19 13.99
CA LYS A 120 22.48 5.30 14.40
C LYS A 120 22.35 6.61 13.63
N TRP A 121 21.24 6.84 12.93
CA TRP A 121 20.94 8.15 12.37
C TRP A 121 20.71 9.20 13.46
N ASN A 122 21.33 10.37 13.35
CA ASN A 122 21.21 11.46 14.34
C ASN A 122 20.97 12.85 13.72
N GLU A 123 20.75 12.92 12.40
CA GLU A 123 20.57 14.18 11.67
C GLU A 123 19.11 14.62 11.54
N GLY A 124 18.18 13.85 12.13
CA GLY A 124 16.74 14.10 12.04
C GLY A 124 16.12 13.70 10.70
N ALA A 125 14.83 13.98 10.55
CA ALA A 125 14.10 13.73 9.31
C ALA A 125 14.48 14.79 8.26
N ARG A 126 15.00 14.36 7.11
CA ARG A 126 15.43 15.24 6.01
C ARG A 126 15.48 14.49 4.67
N PRO A 127 15.38 15.18 3.52
CA PRO A 127 15.77 14.58 2.26
C PRO A 127 17.26 14.18 2.28
N LEU A 128 17.58 13.10 1.57
CA LEU A 128 18.95 12.66 1.32
C LEU A 128 19.43 13.19 -0.04
N GLU A 129 20.66 13.68 -0.07
CA GLU A 129 21.36 13.95 -1.33
C GLU A 129 21.67 12.64 -2.05
N ARG A 130 21.87 12.69 -3.37
CA ARG A 130 21.96 11.47 -4.19
C ARG A 130 23.10 10.56 -3.79
N GLU A 131 24.20 11.15 -3.33
CA GLU A 131 25.39 10.47 -2.83
C GLU A 131 25.13 9.72 -1.53
N GLU A 132 24.04 10.01 -0.82
CA GLU A 132 23.66 9.41 0.47
C GLU A 132 22.61 8.29 0.31
N TRP A 133 22.06 8.08 -0.89
CA TRP A 133 20.95 7.14 -1.12
C TRP A 133 21.28 5.69 -0.78
N HIS A 134 22.57 5.33 -0.70
CA HIS A 134 23.02 4.03 -0.24
C HIS A 134 22.74 3.77 1.25
N CYS A 135 22.36 4.81 2.00
CA CYS A 135 21.93 4.72 3.40
C CYS A 135 22.99 4.10 4.34
N GLY A 136 24.27 4.11 3.95
CA GLY A 136 25.34 3.39 4.65
C GLY A 136 25.18 1.86 4.67
N LYS A 137 24.34 1.29 3.79
CA LYS A 137 23.91 -0.12 3.79
C LYS A 137 23.96 -0.77 2.40
N ASP A 138 24.70 -0.19 1.46
CA ASP A 138 24.78 -0.62 0.06
C ASP A 138 23.39 -0.81 -0.61
N VAL A 139 22.41 0.00 -0.18
CA VAL A 139 21.08 -0.02 -0.76
C VAL A 139 21.11 0.67 -2.13
N SER A 140 20.44 0.08 -3.11
CA SER A 140 20.14 0.74 -4.36
C SER A 140 18.64 0.89 -4.54
N TRP A 141 18.25 1.92 -5.29
CA TRP A 141 16.86 2.24 -5.58
C TRP A 141 16.59 2.05 -7.07
N PRO A 142 15.36 1.65 -7.44
CA PRO A 142 15.04 1.44 -8.84
C PRO A 142 15.03 2.79 -9.59
N PRO A 143 15.25 2.80 -10.92
CA PRO A 143 15.49 4.02 -11.70
C PRO A 143 14.37 5.07 -11.63
N GLU A 144 13.13 4.65 -11.33
CA GLU A 144 12.00 5.56 -11.16
C GLU A 144 12.03 6.39 -9.87
N VAL A 145 12.88 6.04 -8.89
CA VAL A 145 13.02 6.81 -7.66
C VAL A 145 13.71 8.14 -7.96
N VAL A 146 13.05 9.23 -7.57
CA VAL A 146 13.53 10.60 -7.79
C VAL A 146 13.92 11.30 -6.51
N ALA A 147 13.47 10.80 -5.36
CA ALA A 147 13.81 11.32 -4.05
C ALA A 147 13.93 10.18 -3.03
N VAL A 148 14.91 10.29 -2.14
CA VAL A 148 14.99 9.48 -0.92
C VAL A 148 14.92 10.41 0.27
N GLU A 149 14.04 10.11 1.22
CA GLU A 149 13.79 10.93 2.40
C GLU A 149 14.03 10.10 3.65
N VAL A 150 14.56 10.71 4.70
CA VAL A 150 14.60 10.15 6.04
C VAL A 150 13.34 10.58 6.79
N VAL A 151 12.56 9.60 7.23
CA VAL A 151 11.34 9.79 8.01
C VAL A 151 11.54 9.19 9.41
N GLN A 152 11.02 9.87 10.42
CA GLN A 152 11.05 9.42 11.80
C GLN A 152 9.70 8.84 12.22
N VAL A 153 9.68 7.66 12.84
CA VAL A 153 8.49 7.10 13.49
C VAL A 153 8.88 6.57 14.86
N GLY A 154 8.35 7.21 15.91
CA GLY A 154 8.81 6.98 17.27
C GLY A 154 10.27 7.40 17.43
N GLU A 155 11.12 6.48 17.90
CA GLU A 155 12.55 6.71 18.10
C GLU A 155 13.41 6.26 16.90
N GLU A 156 12.80 5.66 15.88
CA GLU A 156 13.51 5.08 14.74
C GLU A 156 13.44 5.98 13.50
N PHE A 157 14.52 5.94 12.72
CA PHE A 157 14.63 6.64 11.43
C PHE A 157 14.67 5.63 10.28
N TYR A 158 14.03 6.00 9.17
CA TYR A 158 13.86 5.16 8.00
C TYR A 158 14.14 5.96 6.74
N ALA A 159 14.89 5.41 5.80
CA ALA A 159 14.96 5.94 4.45
C ALA A 159 13.85 5.37 3.56
N VAL A 160 13.19 6.24 2.80
CA VAL A 160 12.10 5.91 1.87
C VAL A 160 12.37 6.48 0.49
N GLY A 161 12.39 5.63 -0.53
CA GLY A 161 12.47 6.04 -1.93
C GLY A 161 11.09 6.27 -2.54
N LYS A 162 10.89 7.45 -3.15
CA LYS A 162 9.63 7.85 -3.81
C LYS A 162 9.86 8.16 -5.28
N ASP A 163 8.87 7.82 -6.11
CA ASP A 163 8.83 8.28 -7.50
C ASP A 163 8.21 9.69 -7.62
N LYS A 164 8.09 10.20 -8.86
CA LYS A 164 7.53 11.53 -9.14
C LYS A 164 6.08 11.72 -8.68
N SER A 165 5.33 10.64 -8.48
CA SER A 165 3.95 10.67 -7.97
C SER A 165 3.88 10.62 -6.45
N GLY A 166 5.02 10.45 -5.76
CA GLY A 166 5.09 10.24 -4.32
C GLY A 166 4.87 8.78 -3.90
N LYS A 167 4.73 7.84 -4.84
CA LYS A 167 4.55 6.42 -4.52
C LYS A 167 5.86 5.83 -4.01
N VAL A 168 5.77 5.12 -2.88
CA VAL A 168 6.89 4.39 -2.28
C VAL A 168 7.33 3.25 -3.20
N ARG A 169 8.64 3.18 -3.46
CA ARG A 169 9.27 2.15 -4.30
C ARG A 169 10.13 1.22 -3.47
N LYS A 170 10.27 -0.03 -3.96
CA LYS A 170 10.96 -1.11 -3.26
C LYS A 170 12.48 -0.92 -3.40
N PRO A 171 13.26 -0.83 -2.29
CA PRO A 171 14.73 -0.83 -2.36
C PRO A 171 15.27 -2.20 -2.79
N SER A 172 16.56 -2.30 -3.13
CA SER A 172 17.19 -3.59 -3.47
C SER A 172 17.23 -4.60 -2.32
N THR A 173 17.04 -4.16 -1.08
CA THR A 173 16.93 -5.04 0.10
C THR A 173 15.54 -5.64 0.27
N TYR A 174 14.55 -5.22 -0.52
CA TYR A 174 13.19 -5.72 -0.43
C TYR A 174 13.08 -7.11 -1.04
N GLU A 175 12.55 -8.06 -0.26
CA GLU A 175 12.18 -9.38 -0.73
C GLU A 175 10.65 -9.48 -0.88
N SER A 176 10.19 -10.22 -1.88
CA SER A 176 8.74 -10.42 -2.05
C SER A 176 8.26 -11.46 -1.04
N VAL A 177 7.10 -11.20 -0.41
CA VAL A 177 6.48 -12.13 0.53
C VAL A 177 6.22 -13.46 -0.14
N ASP A 178 6.67 -14.55 0.49
CA ASP A 178 6.35 -15.91 0.07
C ASP A 178 5.10 -16.39 0.80
N LEU A 179 3.99 -16.53 0.06
CA LEU A 179 2.73 -17.05 0.57
C LEU A 179 2.54 -18.55 0.30
N SER A 180 3.46 -19.19 -0.44
CA SER A 180 3.37 -20.62 -0.76
C SER A 180 3.19 -21.56 0.45
N PRO A 181 3.73 -21.26 1.66
CA PRO A 181 3.49 -22.10 2.83
C PRO A 181 2.01 -22.13 3.28
N LEU A 182 1.20 -21.16 2.88
CA LEU A 182 -0.21 -21.02 3.27
C LEU A 182 -1.20 -21.67 2.30
N VAL A 183 -0.75 -22.15 1.14
CA VAL A 183 -1.59 -22.70 0.05
C VAL A 183 -1.61 -24.24 0.08
N LYS A 184 -1.54 -24.85 1.27
CA LYS A 184 -1.48 -26.31 1.44
C LYS A 184 -2.80 -26.91 1.85
#